data_AF-A0A2G6GAR1-F1
#
_entry.id   AF-A0A2G6GAR1-F1
#
_cell.length_a   1.000
_cell.length_b   1.000
_cell.length_c   1.000
_cell.angle_alpha   90.00
_cell.angle_beta   90.00
_cell.angle_gamma   90.00
#
_symmetry.space_group_name_H-M   'P 1'
#
loop_
_entity.id
_entity.type
_entity.pdbx_description
1 polymer ?
#
loop_
_entity_poly.entity_id
_entity_poly.type
_entity_poly.pdbx_seq_one_letter_code
_entity_poly.pdbx_strand_id
1 'polypeptide(L)'
;MIKKLKNKKKEKGFTLIEMLISISLFTVVVTIAFGALITIISASSKAKTLKIVVNNLNLAMESMTREIRTGSFYNCNSSATSPGDGSGNDEDCILPSAANSNVLYLKSDDDEEVVYYLDDGQIKVEKTKNGATTKNTLTGDDVNIEYLKFAVVGAEKGDSVQPRVFIVLQGHITKGDADSRFNIQSTVSQRKIEP
;
A
#
# COMPACT_ATOMS: atom_id res chain seq x y z
N MET A 1 -37.08 -80.66 11.78
CA MET A 1 -36.43 -79.34 11.92
C MET A 1 -35.32 -79.24 10.86
N ILE A 2 -35.58 -78.57 9.74
CA ILE A 2 -34.64 -78.53 8.60
C ILE A 2 -33.74 -77.29 8.75
N LYS A 3 -32.44 -77.50 8.97
CA LYS A 3 -31.43 -76.43 9.09
C LYS A 3 -31.12 -75.89 7.68
N LYS A 4 -31.51 -74.64 7.38
CA LYS A 4 -31.09 -73.93 6.16
C LYS A 4 -29.57 -73.70 6.22
N LEU A 5 -28.82 -74.32 5.31
CA LEU A 5 -27.40 -74.05 5.11
C LEU A 5 -27.24 -72.68 4.45
N LYS A 6 -26.67 -71.72 5.19
CA LYS A 6 -26.40 -70.36 4.73
C LYS A 6 -25.20 -70.42 3.77
N ASN A 7 -25.44 -70.23 2.47
CA ASN A 7 -24.39 -70.22 1.46
C ASN A 7 -23.47 -69.00 1.69
N LYS A 8 -22.23 -69.22 2.17
CA LYS A 8 -21.23 -68.15 2.27
C LYS A 8 -20.76 -67.80 0.87
N LYS A 9 -21.11 -66.62 0.37
CA LYS A 9 -20.51 -66.06 -0.85
C LYS A 9 -19.00 -65.94 -0.60
N LYS A 10 -18.18 -66.49 -1.50
CA LYS A 10 -16.74 -66.21 -1.51
C LYS A 10 -16.56 -64.78 -2.04
N GLU A 11 -16.14 -63.87 -1.16
CA GLU A 11 -15.60 -62.57 -1.56
C GLU A 11 -14.37 -62.84 -2.44
N LYS A 12 -14.39 -62.38 -3.69
CA LYS A 12 -13.23 -62.51 -4.58
C LYS A 12 -12.20 -61.45 -4.17
N GLY A 13 -10.97 -61.88 -3.87
CA GLY A 13 -9.85 -60.98 -3.59
C GLY A 13 -9.19 -60.46 -4.87
N PHE A 14 -8.40 -59.39 -4.74
CA PHE A 14 -7.60 -58.84 -5.82
C PHE A 14 -6.37 -59.71 -6.12
N THR A 15 -6.00 -59.78 -7.38
CA THR A 15 -4.77 -60.40 -7.84
C THR A 15 -3.58 -59.45 -7.66
N LEU A 16 -2.36 -60.00 -7.57
CA LEU A 16 -1.13 -59.21 -7.48
C LEU A 16 -0.97 -58.24 -8.66
N ILE A 17 -1.36 -58.66 -9.87
CA ILE A 17 -1.27 -57.83 -11.07
C ILE A 17 -2.25 -56.66 -11.03
N GLU A 18 -3.47 -56.85 -10.49
CA GLU A 18 -4.45 -55.77 -10.30
C GLU A 18 -3.96 -54.72 -9.29
N MET A 19 -3.29 -55.15 -8.23
CA MET A 19 -2.68 -54.23 -7.25
C MET A 19 -1.55 -53.40 -7.88
N LEU A 20 -0.71 -54.02 -8.72
CA LEU A 20 0.40 -53.34 -9.39
C LEU A 20 -0.12 -52.26 -10.35
N ILE A 21 -1.11 -52.61 -11.18
CA ILE A 21 -1.76 -51.67 -12.10
C ILE A 21 -2.41 -50.52 -11.31
N SER A 22 -3.16 -50.82 -10.25
CA SER A 22 -3.85 -49.80 -9.45
C SER A 22 -2.89 -48.80 -8.80
N ILE A 23 -1.79 -49.28 -8.21
CA ILE A 23 -0.78 -48.41 -7.61
C ILE A 23 -0.13 -47.52 -8.68
N SER A 24 0.22 -48.09 -9.85
CA SER A 24 0.83 -47.33 -10.94
C SER A 24 -0.07 -46.21 -11.47
N LEU A 25 -1.38 -46.46 -11.59
CA LEU A 25 -2.33 -45.44 -12.03
C LEU A 25 -2.56 -44.38 -10.94
N PHE A 26 -2.63 -44.80 -9.68
CA PHE A 26 -2.81 -43.90 -8.56
C PHE A 26 -1.64 -42.94 -8.39
N THR A 27 -0.39 -43.45 -8.47
CA THR A 27 0.80 -42.60 -8.35
C THR A 27 0.84 -41.53 -9.43
N VAL A 28 0.52 -41.87 -10.69
CA VAL A 28 0.46 -40.91 -11.79
C VAL A 28 -0.54 -39.78 -11.51
N VAL A 29 -1.76 -40.12 -11.07
CA VAL A 29 -2.80 -39.12 -10.75
C VAL A 29 -2.37 -38.22 -9.59
N VAL A 30 -1.81 -38.81 -8.54
CA VAL A 30 -1.34 -38.08 -7.36
C VAL A 30 -0.19 -37.14 -7.72
N THR A 31 0.77 -37.57 -8.53
CA THR A 31 1.89 -36.71 -8.96
C THR A 31 1.38 -35.47 -9.71
N ILE A 32 0.39 -35.62 -10.59
CA ILE A 32 -0.22 -34.49 -11.30
C ILE A 32 -0.91 -33.53 -10.32
N ALA A 33 -1.67 -34.07 -9.36
CA ALA A 33 -2.36 -33.27 -8.34
C ALA A 33 -1.38 -32.49 -7.45
N PHE A 34 -0.27 -33.11 -7.03
CA PHE A 34 0.77 -32.44 -6.25
C PHE A 34 1.48 -31.35 -7.05
N GLY A 35 1.73 -31.57 -8.35
CA GLY A 35 2.28 -30.54 -9.23
C GLY A 35 1.41 -29.28 -9.23
N ALA A 36 0.10 -29.43 -9.42
CA ALA A 36 -0.84 -28.32 -9.36
C ALA A 36 -0.86 -27.62 -7.98
N LEU A 37 -0.82 -28.40 -6.90
CA LEU A 37 -0.81 -27.86 -5.54
C LEU A 37 0.41 -26.97 -5.27
N ILE A 38 1.60 -27.40 -5.70
CA ILE A 38 2.83 -26.62 -5.53
C ILE A 38 2.72 -25.27 -6.26
N THR A 39 2.21 -25.26 -7.49
CA THR A 39 2.01 -24.01 -8.25
C THR A 39 1.07 -23.05 -7.52
N ILE A 40 -0.03 -23.56 -6.95
CA ILE A 40 -0.99 -22.76 -6.17
C ILE A 40 -0.32 -22.18 -4.92
N ILE A 41 0.49 -22.97 -4.21
CA ILE A 41 1.21 -22.51 -3.02
C ILE A 41 2.18 -21.38 -3.37
N SER A 42 2.96 -21.53 -4.45
CA SER A 42 3.89 -20.49 -4.92
C SER A 42 3.17 -19.19 -5.30
N ALA A 43 2.06 -19.30 -6.04
CA ALA A 43 1.23 -18.15 -6.38
C ALA A 43 0.64 -17.46 -5.13
N SER A 44 0.15 -18.25 -4.17
CA SER A 44 -0.42 -17.72 -2.92
C SER A 44 0.63 -17.01 -2.07
N SER A 45 1.84 -17.55 -2.00
CA SER A 45 2.97 -16.92 -1.30
C SER A 45 3.31 -15.56 -1.91
N LYS A 46 3.41 -15.49 -3.25
CA LYS A 46 3.65 -14.24 -3.99
C LYS A 46 2.56 -13.19 -3.72
N ALA A 47 1.30 -13.60 -3.79
CA ALA A 47 0.17 -12.72 -3.50
C ALA A 47 0.18 -12.21 -2.05
N LYS A 48 0.54 -13.06 -1.08
CA LYS A 48 0.68 -12.67 0.33
C LYS A 48 1.76 -11.61 0.52
N THR A 49 2.92 -11.80 -0.09
CA THR A 49 4.03 -10.84 -0.03
C THR A 49 3.62 -9.48 -0.58
N LEU A 50 3.01 -9.44 -1.78
CA LEU A 50 2.49 -8.21 -2.37
C LEU A 50 1.45 -7.53 -1.47
N LYS A 51 0.53 -8.31 -0.88
CA LYS A 51 -0.50 -7.78 0.02
C LYS A 51 0.10 -7.10 1.25
N ILE A 52 1.17 -7.64 1.82
CA ILE A 52 1.86 -7.01 2.96
C ILE A 52 2.42 -5.65 2.54
N VAL A 53 3.08 -5.57 1.39
CA VAL A 53 3.67 -4.31 0.91
C VAL A 53 2.59 -3.27 0.61
N VAL A 54 1.52 -3.66 -0.09
CA VAL A 54 0.37 -2.78 -0.36
C VAL A 54 -0.28 -2.30 0.93
N ASN A 55 -0.39 -3.14 1.95
CA ASN A 55 -0.94 -2.74 3.24
C ASN A 55 -0.06 -1.69 3.95
N ASN A 56 1.27 -1.85 3.89
CA ASN A 56 2.21 -0.87 4.43
C ASN A 56 2.13 0.46 3.68
N LEU A 57 2.01 0.41 2.34
CA LEU A 57 1.80 1.60 1.52
C LEU A 57 0.47 2.31 1.87
N ASN A 58 -0.60 1.54 2.05
CA ASN A 58 -1.90 2.09 2.46
C ASN A 58 -1.82 2.74 3.85
N LEU A 59 -1.08 2.15 4.80
CA LEU A 59 -0.86 2.75 6.12
C LEU A 59 -0.11 4.09 6.01
N ALA A 60 0.93 4.16 5.18
CA ALA A 60 1.65 5.40 4.91
C ALA A 60 0.73 6.48 4.33
N MET A 61 -0.09 6.12 3.33
CA MET A 61 -1.09 7.02 2.74
C MET A 61 -2.18 7.43 3.73
N GLU A 62 -2.66 6.52 4.57
CA GLU A 62 -3.66 6.82 5.59
C GLU A 62 -3.11 7.81 6.63
N SER A 63 -1.88 7.57 7.10
CA SER A 63 -1.18 8.48 8.01
C SER A 63 -1.07 9.88 7.41
N MET A 64 -0.58 9.96 6.16
CA MET A 64 -0.44 11.23 5.44
C MET A 64 -1.80 11.93 5.25
N THR A 65 -2.82 11.23 4.77
CA THR A 65 -4.14 11.84 4.54
C THR A 65 -4.83 12.25 5.84
N ARG A 66 -4.59 11.55 6.96
CA ARG A 66 -5.11 11.94 8.28
C ARG A 66 -4.49 13.26 8.74
N GLU A 67 -3.17 13.35 8.68
CA GLU A 67 -2.41 14.53 9.08
C GLU A 67 -2.69 15.73 8.16
N ILE A 68 -2.77 15.51 6.85
CA ILE A 68 -3.23 16.53 5.89
C ILE A 68 -4.63 17.00 6.24
N ARG A 69 -5.55 16.11 6.62
CA ARG A 69 -6.95 16.50 6.92
C ARG A 69 -7.04 17.39 8.14
N THR A 70 -6.28 17.14 9.21
CA THR A 70 -6.33 17.94 10.44
C THR A 70 -5.39 19.15 10.42
N GLY A 71 -4.41 19.16 9.52
CA GLY A 71 -3.46 20.24 9.37
C GLY A 71 -4.04 21.55 8.84
N SER A 72 -3.19 22.54 8.72
CA SER A 72 -3.49 23.89 8.24
C SER A 72 -2.28 24.50 7.55
N PHE A 73 -2.46 25.63 6.85
CA PHE A 73 -1.39 26.34 6.16
C PHE A 73 -0.62 25.44 5.19
N TYR A 74 -1.22 25.16 4.03
CA TYR A 74 -0.64 24.24 3.06
C TYR A 74 0.21 24.98 2.03
N ASN A 75 1.33 24.39 1.64
CA ASN A 75 2.14 24.84 0.52
C ASN A 75 2.76 23.63 -0.18
N CYS A 76 2.91 23.64 -1.50
CA CYS A 76 3.65 22.62 -2.22
C CYS A 76 4.79 23.16 -3.11
N ASN A 77 5.29 24.37 -2.84
CA ASN A 77 6.44 24.95 -3.51
C ASN A 77 7.74 24.55 -2.80
N SER A 78 8.74 24.09 -3.56
CA SER A 78 10.06 23.67 -3.06
C SER A 78 10.90 24.79 -2.44
N SER A 79 10.48 26.05 -2.58
CA SER A 79 11.16 27.21 -1.97
C SER A 79 10.55 27.66 -0.64
N ALA A 80 9.51 26.97 -0.14
CA ALA A 80 8.88 27.30 1.13
C ALA A 80 9.80 26.96 2.31
N THR A 81 9.89 27.87 3.29
CA THR A 81 10.72 27.69 4.49
C THR A 81 9.92 27.23 5.70
N SER A 82 8.69 27.70 5.84
CA SER A 82 7.76 27.32 6.91
C SER A 82 6.31 27.69 6.54
N PRO A 83 5.33 26.78 6.70
CA PRO A 83 3.91 27.10 6.55
C PRO A 83 3.36 27.95 7.70
N GLY A 84 2.51 28.95 7.41
CA GLY A 84 1.81 29.75 8.41
C GLY A 84 2.61 30.83 9.13
N ASP A 85 3.84 31.12 8.69
CA ASP A 85 4.74 32.12 9.31
C ASP A 85 4.39 33.60 9.01
N GLY A 86 3.34 33.84 8.23
CA GLY A 86 2.96 35.20 7.84
C GLY A 86 3.56 35.68 6.52
N SER A 87 4.58 35.02 5.99
CA SER A 87 5.41 35.51 4.87
C SER A 87 4.79 35.39 3.47
N GLY A 88 3.57 34.86 3.38
CA GLY A 88 2.88 34.65 2.10
C GLY A 88 3.13 33.28 1.49
N ASN A 89 3.78 32.36 2.21
CA ASN A 89 4.01 30.99 1.77
C ASN A 89 2.75 30.11 1.80
N ASP A 90 1.55 30.60 2.09
CA ASP A 90 0.34 29.78 2.07
C ASP A 90 -0.35 30.02 0.72
N GLU A 91 0.08 29.28 -0.31
CA GLU A 91 -0.32 29.50 -1.70
C GLU A 91 -0.86 28.24 -2.36
N ASP A 92 -1.79 28.46 -3.28
CA ASP A 92 -2.24 27.44 -4.20
C ASP A 92 -1.11 27.04 -5.14
N CYS A 93 -0.94 25.74 -5.29
CA CYS A 93 -0.02 25.17 -6.25
C CYS A 93 -0.83 24.29 -7.19
N ILE A 94 -1.38 24.95 -8.20
CA ILE A 94 -2.13 24.35 -9.31
C ILE A 94 -1.20 24.23 -10.51
N LEU A 95 -1.41 23.20 -11.34
CA LEU A 95 -0.62 23.02 -12.56
C LEU A 95 -0.68 24.27 -13.47
N PRO A 96 0.45 24.67 -14.10
CA PRO A 96 1.72 23.96 -14.19
C PRO A 96 2.70 24.23 -13.04
N SER A 97 2.38 25.11 -12.08
CA SER A 97 3.25 25.40 -10.92
C SER A 97 3.55 24.15 -10.08
N ALA A 98 2.55 23.28 -9.89
CA ALA A 98 2.72 21.99 -9.23
C ALA A 98 3.45 20.91 -10.07
N ALA A 99 3.87 21.20 -11.31
CA ALA A 99 4.44 20.19 -12.19
C ALA A 99 5.77 19.61 -11.65
N ASN A 100 6.47 20.35 -10.79
CA ASN A 100 7.70 19.91 -10.13
C ASN A 100 7.53 19.77 -8.60
N SER A 101 6.32 19.90 -8.08
CA SER A 101 6.07 19.76 -6.64
C SER A 101 6.01 18.29 -6.25
N ASN A 102 7.14 17.77 -5.78
CA ASN A 102 7.23 16.48 -5.09
C ASN A 102 7.23 16.64 -3.56
N VAL A 103 6.93 17.84 -3.06
CA VAL A 103 6.98 18.22 -1.66
C VAL A 103 5.68 18.88 -1.22
N LEU A 104 5.22 18.58 -0.01
CA LEU A 104 4.08 19.20 0.64
C LEU A 104 4.49 19.67 2.03
N TYR A 105 4.27 20.94 2.31
CA TYR A 105 4.40 21.57 3.61
C TYR A 105 3.01 21.80 4.19
N LEU A 106 2.85 21.51 5.47
CA LEU A 106 1.68 21.88 6.25
C LEU A 106 2.06 22.09 7.72
N LYS A 107 1.15 22.68 8.49
CA LYS A 107 1.23 22.77 9.95
C LYS A 107 0.19 21.86 10.59
N SER A 108 0.60 20.98 11.49
CA SER A 108 -0.32 20.15 12.27
C SER A 108 -1.16 21.01 13.21
N ASP A 109 -2.21 20.40 13.77
CA ASP A 109 -3.01 20.93 14.87
C ASP A 109 -2.19 21.33 16.11
N ASP A 110 -1.12 20.58 16.40
CA ASP A 110 -0.22 20.78 17.54
C ASP A 110 0.90 21.83 17.29
N ASP A 111 0.73 22.70 16.29
CA ASP A 111 1.68 23.72 15.85
C ASP A 111 3.03 23.16 15.34
N GLU A 112 3.05 21.87 14.99
CA GLU A 112 4.22 21.19 14.42
C GLU A 112 4.27 21.39 12.90
N GLU A 113 5.44 21.77 12.36
CA GLU A 113 5.65 21.86 10.92
C GLU A 113 5.89 20.46 10.34
N VAL A 114 5.20 20.11 9.27
CA VAL A 114 5.25 18.78 8.67
C VAL A 114 5.52 18.92 7.18
N VAL A 115 6.56 18.21 6.71
CA VAL A 115 6.99 18.23 5.32
C VAL A 115 7.03 16.80 4.78
N TYR A 116 6.21 16.52 3.78
CA TYR A 116 6.29 15.27 3.01
C TYR A 116 7.08 15.50 1.73
N TYR A 117 8.00 14.62 1.39
CA TYR A 117 8.74 14.70 0.15
C TYR A 117 9.16 13.32 -0.38
N LEU A 118 9.47 13.28 -1.66
CA LEU A 118 10.08 12.11 -2.30
C LEU A 118 11.61 12.24 -2.27
N ASP A 119 12.28 11.24 -1.70
CA ASP A 119 13.74 11.14 -1.72
C ASP A 119 14.15 9.68 -1.83
N ASP A 120 15.09 9.40 -2.72
CA ASP A 120 15.61 8.05 -3.02
C ASP A 120 14.52 7.00 -3.26
N GLY A 121 13.48 7.35 -4.02
CA GLY A 121 12.36 6.43 -4.33
C GLY A 121 11.43 6.15 -3.15
N GLN A 122 11.57 6.85 -2.02
CA GLN A 122 10.74 6.65 -0.83
C GLN A 122 10.05 7.94 -0.41
N ILE A 123 8.86 7.82 0.16
CA ILE A 123 8.18 8.95 0.78
C ILE A 123 8.75 9.14 2.18
N LYS A 124 9.27 10.33 2.45
CA LYS A 124 9.79 10.72 3.75
C LYS A 124 8.93 11.83 4.34
N VAL A 125 8.93 11.89 5.67
CA VAL A 125 8.30 12.96 6.44
C VAL A 125 9.33 13.58 7.38
N GLU A 126 9.37 14.90 7.38
CA GLU A 126 10.07 15.70 8.37
C GLU A 126 9.05 16.41 9.25
N LYS A 127 9.24 16.31 10.56
CA LYS A 127 8.40 16.99 11.54
C LYS A 127 9.26 17.86 12.43
N THR A 128 8.92 19.14 12.54
CA THR A 128 9.67 20.12 13.30
C THR A 128 8.78 20.78 14.35
N LYS A 129 9.20 20.66 15.61
CA LYS A 129 8.54 21.29 16.76
C LYS A 129 9.57 21.96 17.64
N ASN A 130 9.36 23.25 17.96
CA ASN A 130 10.29 24.05 18.78
C ASN A 130 11.75 24.02 18.28
N GLY A 131 11.95 23.98 16.96
CA GLY A 131 13.27 23.93 16.33
C GLY A 131 13.97 22.56 16.33
N ALA A 132 13.33 21.51 16.89
CA ALA A 132 13.82 20.14 16.79
C ALA A 132 13.15 19.42 15.62
N THR A 133 13.94 18.90 14.69
CA THR A 133 13.44 18.18 13.49
C THR A 133 13.64 16.67 13.65
N THR A 134 12.57 15.91 13.43
CA THR A 134 12.59 14.45 13.31
C THR A 134 12.36 14.06 11.86
N LYS A 135 13.09 13.06 11.37
CA LYS A 135 12.96 12.56 10.00
C LYS A 135 12.56 11.09 10.05
N ASN A 136 11.52 10.73 9.32
CA ASN A 136 11.04 9.35 9.23
C ASN A 136 10.76 8.98 7.78
N THR A 137 11.05 7.73 7.42
CA THR A 137 10.59 7.15 6.17
C THR A 137 9.20 6.54 6.35
N LEU A 138 8.24 6.90 5.49
CA LEU A 138 6.87 6.39 5.56
C LEU A 138 6.69 5.09 4.78
N THR A 139 7.33 4.97 3.62
CA THR A 139 7.29 3.77 2.79
C THR A 139 8.46 2.84 3.11
N GLY A 140 8.25 1.52 3.09
CA GLY A 140 9.35 0.56 3.27
C GLY A 140 10.19 0.38 2.00
N ASP A 141 11.37 -0.25 2.16
CA ASP A 141 12.36 -0.47 1.08
C ASP A 141 11.84 -1.33 -0.09
N ASP A 142 10.79 -2.11 0.13
CA ASP A 142 10.14 -2.92 -0.91
C ASP A 142 9.29 -2.07 -1.89
N VAL A 143 9.14 -0.76 -1.63
CA VAL A 143 8.35 0.18 -2.44
C VAL A 143 9.27 1.21 -3.06
N ASN A 144 9.26 1.30 -4.40
CA ASN A 144 9.95 2.35 -5.14
C ASN A 144 8.96 3.30 -5.81
N ILE A 145 8.98 4.56 -5.41
CA ILE A 145 8.14 5.64 -5.91
C ILE A 145 8.86 6.35 -7.06
N GLU A 146 8.25 6.30 -8.23
CA GLU A 146 8.76 6.94 -9.45
C GLU A 146 8.17 8.34 -9.65
N TYR A 147 6.96 8.56 -9.13
CA TYR A 147 6.23 9.80 -9.29
C TYR A 147 5.47 10.10 -8.00
N LEU A 148 5.75 11.24 -7.38
CA LEU A 148 4.95 11.81 -6.31
C LEU A 148 4.69 13.26 -6.64
N LYS A 149 3.42 13.65 -6.65
CA LYS A 149 3.02 15.05 -6.79
C LYS A 149 1.94 15.44 -5.81
N PHE A 150 2.06 16.69 -5.37
CA PHE A 150 1.06 17.37 -4.59
C PHE A 150 0.52 18.55 -5.37
N ALA A 151 -0.77 18.80 -5.26
CA ALA A 151 -1.38 20.05 -5.71
C ALA A 151 -2.32 20.54 -4.61
N VAL A 152 -2.27 21.83 -4.32
CA VAL A 152 -3.02 22.47 -3.24
C VAL A 152 -3.93 23.52 -3.86
N VAL A 153 -5.18 23.55 -3.41
CA VAL A 153 -6.20 24.52 -3.84
C VAL A 153 -6.92 25.07 -2.61
N GLY A 154 -7.21 26.36 -2.61
CA GLY A 154 -7.88 27.06 -1.51
C GLY A 154 -7.03 27.23 -0.27
N ALA A 155 -5.70 27.34 -0.41
CA ALA A 155 -4.76 27.63 0.68
C ALA A 155 -4.40 29.12 0.78
N GLU A 156 -4.86 29.93 -0.17
CA GLU A 156 -4.59 31.37 -0.20
C GLU A 156 -5.19 32.09 1.03
N LYS A 157 -4.42 33.01 1.60
CA LYS A 157 -4.87 33.78 2.77
C LYS A 157 -6.08 34.66 2.45
N GLY A 158 -7.14 34.46 3.21
CA GLY A 158 -8.34 35.30 3.14
C GLY A 158 -9.33 34.90 2.05
N ASP A 159 -9.06 33.82 1.33
CA ASP A 159 -10.13 33.15 0.59
C ASP A 159 -11.13 32.50 1.57
N SER A 160 -12.37 32.30 1.13
CA SER A 160 -13.38 31.54 1.88
C SER A 160 -13.50 30.10 1.35
N VAL A 161 -12.44 29.61 0.72
CA VAL A 161 -12.39 28.29 0.11
C VAL A 161 -11.80 27.32 1.12
N GLN A 162 -12.38 26.13 1.20
CA GLN A 162 -11.80 25.09 2.04
C GLN A 162 -10.55 24.50 1.35
N PRO A 163 -9.37 24.49 2.00
CA PRO A 163 -8.18 23.93 1.40
C PRO A 163 -8.35 22.45 1.05
N ARG A 164 -7.82 22.07 -0.10
CA ARG A 164 -7.81 20.69 -0.61
C ARG A 164 -6.44 20.34 -1.16
N VAL A 165 -5.95 19.16 -0.81
CA VAL A 165 -4.69 18.61 -1.30
C VAL A 165 -4.99 17.41 -2.20
N PHE A 166 -4.50 17.47 -3.42
CA PHE A 166 -4.47 16.36 -4.37
C PHE A 166 -3.12 15.67 -4.29
N ILE A 167 -3.14 14.35 -4.20
CA ILE A 167 -1.96 13.51 -4.08
C ILE A 167 -1.97 12.54 -5.25
N VAL A 168 -0.90 12.51 -6.04
CA VAL A 168 -0.72 11.55 -7.13
C VAL A 168 0.57 10.79 -6.90
N LEU A 169 0.46 9.47 -6.82
CA LEU A 169 1.56 8.57 -6.52
C LEU A 169 1.63 7.46 -7.57
N GLN A 170 2.81 7.23 -8.15
CA GLN A 170 3.06 6.09 -9.03
C GLN A 170 4.41 5.46 -8.68
N GLY A 171 4.46 4.14 -8.79
CA GLY A 171 5.65 3.40 -8.45
C GLY A 171 5.46 1.91 -8.68
N HIS A 172 6.42 1.14 -8.16
CA HIS A 172 6.40 -0.30 -8.21
C HIS A 172 6.91 -0.91 -6.91
N ILE A 173 6.50 -2.14 -6.67
CA ILE A 173 6.86 -2.94 -5.50
C ILE A 173 7.82 -4.02 -5.97
N THR A 174 8.98 -4.13 -5.33
CA THR A 174 9.93 -5.23 -5.56
C THR A 174 10.19 -5.98 -4.26
N LYS A 175 9.79 -7.26 -4.20
CA LYS A 175 10.10 -8.13 -3.06
C LYS A 175 10.27 -9.59 -3.49
N GLY A 176 11.52 -10.05 -3.57
CA GLY A 176 11.85 -11.36 -4.14
C GLY A 176 11.43 -11.43 -5.61
N ASP A 177 10.72 -12.50 -6.01
CA ASP A 177 10.18 -12.65 -7.38
C ASP A 177 8.88 -11.87 -7.62
N ALA A 178 8.45 -11.05 -6.66
CA ALA A 178 7.27 -10.22 -6.77
C ALA A 178 7.60 -8.82 -7.26
N ASP A 179 7.10 -8.51 -8.46
CA ASP A 179 7.09 -7.18 -9.07
C ASP A 179 5.63 -6.81 -9.38
N SER A 180 5.22 -5.60 -8.97
CA SER A 180 3.89 -5.05 -9.26
C SER A 180 3.94 -3.53 -9.31
N ARG A 181 3.38 -2.95 -10.37
CA ARG A 181 3.21 -1.50 -10.51
C ARG A 181 1.91 -1.03 -9.88
N PHE A 182 1.88 0.22 -9.43
CA PHE A 182 0.68 0.85 -8.90
C PHE A 182 0.59 2.33 -9.27
N ASN A 183 -0.63 2.84 -9.30
CA ASN A 183 -0.94 4.26 -9.45
C ASN A 183 -2.08 4.58 -8.48
N ILE A 184 -1.84 5.49 -7.56
CA ILE A 184 -2.77 5.89 -6.50
C ILE A 184 -3.00 7.39 -6.63
N GLN A 185 -4.26 7.78 -6.56
CA GLN A 185 -4.67 9.19 -6.50
C GLN A 185 -5.60 9.38 -5.31
N SER A 186 -5.40 10.46 -4.58
CA SER A 186 -6.22 10.81 -3.44
C SER A 186 -6.47 12.32 -3.40
N THR A 187 -7.59 12.71 -2.81
CA THR A 187 -7.92 14.11 -2.57
C THR A 187 -8.38 14.24 -1.13
N VAL A 188 -7.77 15.17 -0.41
CA VAL A 188 -8.02 15.38 1.02
C VAL A 188 -8.46 16.83 1.21
N SER A 189 -9.66 17.03 1.74
CA SER A 189 -10.11 18.35 2.20
C SER A 189 -9.66 18.58 3.64
N GLN A 190 -9.24 19.79 3.96
CA GLN A 190 -8.99 20.21 5.33
C GLN A 190 -10.27 20.10 6.18
N ARG A 191 -10.12 19.63 7.41
CA ARG A 191 -11.13 19.71 8.46
C ARG A 191 -10.44 20.15 9.75
N LYS A 192 -10.37 21.46 9.94
CA LYS A 192 -9.81 22.06 11.15
C LYS A 192 -10.65 21.63 12.36
N ILE A 193 -9.98 21.25 13.43
CA ILE A 193 -10.62 21.05 14.73
C ILE A 193 -10.76 22.44 15.34
N GLU A 194 -12.00 22.85 15.65
CA GLU A 194 -12.23 24.10 16.37
C GLU A 194 -11.64 23.97 17.78
N PRO A 195 -10.87 24.97 18.25
CA PRO A 195 -10.27 24.96 19.58
C PRO A 195 -11.31 25.05 20.72
#